data_AF-A0A662JAG6-F1
#
_entry.id   AF-A0A662JAG6-F1
#
_cell.length_a   1.000
_cell.length_b   1.000
_cell.length_c   1.000
_cell.angle_alpha   90.00
_cell.angle_beta   90.00
_cell.angle_gamma   90.00
#
_symmetry.space_group_name_H-M   'P 1'
#
loop_
_entity.id
_entity.type
_entity.pdbx_description
1 polymer ?
#
loop_
_entity_poly.entity_id
_entity_poly.type
_entity_poly.pdbx_seq_one_letter_code
_entity_poly.pdbx_strand_id
1 'polypeptide(L)'
;MATLGSIELEAAVDVKKGEKTTISKLFTVEERKKYFNAEVDAPTAAKIRVNVAKLEPLETIADLGSKKGEQASLWRLLKIWDLDKELTATDDIKKGEKLKVTVEVL
;
A
#
# COMPACT_ATOMS: atom_id res chain seq x y z
N MET A 1 0.72 -11.14 -12.85
CA MET A 1 0.68 -9.72 -12.51
C MET A 1 2.12 -9.24 -12.38
N ALA A 2 2.42 -8.03 -12.80
CA ALA A 2 3.77 -7.49 -12.70
C ALA A 2 3.91 -6.69 -11.40
N THR A 3 4.94 -6.96 -10.61
CA THR A 3 5.21 -6.21 -9.37
C THR A 3 5.79 -4.85 -9.73
N LEU A 4 5.05 -3.77 -9.43
CA LEU A 4 5.54 -2.39 -9.53
C LEU A 4 6.67 -2.16 -8.53
N GLY A 5 6.53 -2.67 -7.31
CA GLY A 5 7.59 -2.63 -6.31
C GLY A 5 7.09 -3.07 -4.94
N SER A 6 8.00 -3.11 -3.98
CA SER A 6 7.69 -3.44 -2.59
C SER A 6 8.47 -2.59 -1.61
N ILE A 7 7.87 -2.34 -0.45
CA ILE A 7 8.47 -1.56 0.65
C ILE A 7 8.02 -2.12 2.00
N GLU A 8 8.85 -1.99 3.03
CA GLU A 8 8.46 -2.27 4.40
C GLU A 8 8.00 -0.99 5.09
N LEU A 9 6.78 -1.00 5.62
CA LEU A 9 6.20 0.11 6.36
C LEU A 9 5.91 -0.29 7.80
N GLU A 10 6.06 0.64 8.72
CA GLU A 10 5.80 0.45 10.14
C GLU A 10 4.34 0.73 10.50
N ALA A 11 3.69 -0.24 11.14
CA ALA A 11 2.33 -0.09 11.64
C ALA A 11 2.26 0.93 12.80
N ALA A 12 1.39 1.92 12.69
CA ALA A 12 1.19 2.97 13.69
C ALA A 12 0.25 2.58 14.83
N VAL A 13 -0.55 1.52 14.62
CA VAL A 13 -1.60 1.05 15.53
C VAL A 13 -1.63 -0.47 15.60
N ASP A 14 -2.15 -1.00 16.70
CA ASP A 14 -2.50 -2.41 16.82
C ASP A 14 -3.83 -2.68 16.13
N VAL A 15 -3.93 -3.80 15.42
CA VAL A 15 -5.16 -4.26 14.75
C VAL A 15 -5.29 -5.76 14.99
N LYS A 16 -6.44 -6.20 15.52
CA LYS A 16 -6.68 -7.63 15.74
C LYS A 16 -7.13 -8.31 14.45
N LYS A 17 -6.83 -9.60 14.32
CA LYS A 17 -7.37 -10.42 13.25
C LYS A 17 -8.90 -10.29 13.16
N GLY A 18 -9.40 -10.05 11.95
CA GLY A 18 -10.81 -9.85 11.65
C GLY A 18 -11.32 -8.42 11.93
N GLU A 19 -10.51 -7.55 12.54
CA GLU A 19 -10.84 -6.13 12.71
C GLU A 19 -10.67 -5.37 11.39
N LYS A 20 -11.49 -4.32 11.23
CA LYS A 20 -11.35 -3.39 10.12
C LYS A 20 -10.37 -2.27 10.45
N THR A 21 -9.52 -1.95 9.49
CA THR A 21 -8.61 -0.80 9.53
C THR A 21 -8.56 -0.15 8.15
N THR A 22 -7.76 0.90 8.01
CA THR A 22 -7.54 1.59 6.73
C THR A 22 -6.04 1.75 6.53
N ILE A 23 -5.60 1.94 5.29
CA ILE A 23 -4.19 2.30 5.01
C ILE A 23 -3.84 3.62 5.71
N SER A 24 -4.81 4.55 5.79
CA SER A 24 -4.64 5.86 6.41
C SER A 24 -4.37 5.79 7.92
N LYS A 25 -5.03 4.85 8.61
CA LYS A 25 -4.90 4.60 10.05
C LYS A 25 -3.70 3.71 10.37
N LEU A 26 -3.44 2.71 9.52
CA LEU A 26 -2.40 1.72 9.77
C LEU A 26 -0.99 2.27 9.57
N PHE A 27 -0.76 3.08 8.55
CA PHE A 27 0.55 3.67 8.26
C PHE A 27 0.50 5.17 8.43
N THR A 28 1.48 5.80 9.08
CA THR A 28 1.52 7.27 9.19
C THR A 28 1.72 7.93 7.83
N VAL A 29 1.48 9.24 7.74
CA VAL A 29 1.77 10.01 6.51
C VAL A 29 3.24 9.89 6.12
N GLU A 30 4.16 9.84 7.08
CA GLU A 30 5.60 9.70 6.86
C GLU A 30 5.94 8.33 6.27
N GLU A 31 5.36 7.25 6.80
CA GLU A 31 5.52 5.90 6.24
C GLU A 31 5.02 5.83 4.80
N ARG A 32 3.82 6.36 4.53
CA ARG A 32 3.23 6.35 3.18
C ARG A 32 4.05 7.15 2.14
N LYS A 33 4.87 8.09 2.59
CA LYS A 33 5.76 8.90 1.74
C LYS A 33 7.09 8.23 1.43
N LYS A 34 7.45 7.14 2.11
CA LYS A 34 8.68 6.39 1.80
C LYS A 34 8.65 5.88 0.37
N TYR A 35 9.81 5.97 -0.28
CA TYR A 35 9.95 5.64 -1.69
C TYR A 35 10.46 4.22 -1.89
N PHE A 36 10.01 3.60 -2.97
CA PHE A 36 10.58 2.40 -3.57
C PHE A 36 10.81 2.63 -5.07
N ASN A 37 11.68 1.84 -5.67
CA ASN A 37 11.95 1.93 -7.11
C ASN A 37 10.88 1.13 -7.87
N ALA A 38 10.33 1.74 -8.92
CA ALA A 38 9.40 1.08 -9.82
C ALA A 38 10.15 0.10 -10.72
N GLU A 39 9.80 -1.18 -10.66
CA GLU A 39 10.41 -2.25 -11.46
C GLU A 39 9.76 -2.40 -12.83
N VAL A 40 8.53 -1.89 -12.97
CA VAL A 40 7.74 -1.86 -14.21
C VAL A 40 7.00 -0.53 -14.35
N ASP A 41 6.44 -0.28 -15.53
CA ASP A 41 5.58 0.88 -15.76
C ASP A 41 4.19 0.65 -15.15
N ALA A 42 3.67 1.68 -14.47
CA ALA A 42 2.29 1.77 -14.03
C ALA A 42 1.75 3.14 -14.48
N PRO A 43 1.09 3.24 -15.66
CA PRO A 43 0.56 4.52 -16.13
C PRO A 43 -0.49 5.09 -15.16
N THR A 44 -0.72 6.40 -15.22
CA THR A 44 -1.86 7.01 -14.54
C THR A 44 -3.14 6.28 -14.94
N ALA A 45 -4.02 6.08 -13.97
CA ALA A 45 -5.23 5.29 -14.11
C ALA A 45 -5.05 3.77 -14.34
N ALA A 46 -3.82 3.24 -14.24
CA ALA A 46 -3.61 1.79 -14.24
C ALA A 46 -4.32 1.13 -13.05
N LYS A 47 -4.90 -0.05 -13.28
CA LYS A 47 -5.42 -0.87 -12.19
C LYS A 47 -4.23 -1.45 -11.42
N ILE A 48 -4.26 -1.28 -10.11
CA ILE A 48 -3.23 -1.76 -9.21
C ILE A 48 -3.85 -2.56 -8.06
N ARG A 49 -3.10 -3.54 -7.57
CA ARG A 49 -3.39 -4.26 -6.35
C ARG A 49 -2.31 -3.95 -5.32
N VAL A 50 -2.72 -3.45 -4.15
CA VAL A 50 -1.85 -3.23 -3.00
C VAL A 50 -2.04 -4.37 -2.03
N ASN A 51 -1.00 -5.17 -1.86
CA ASN A 51 -0.95 -6.26 -0.91
C ASN A 51 -0.17 -5.77 0.32
N VAL A 52 -0.84 -5.60 1.45
CA VAL A 52 -0.18 -5.34 2.73
C VAL A 52 -0.18 -6.66 3.50
N ALA A 53 0.99 -7.07 4.01
CA ALA A 53 1.08 -8.27 4.84
C ALA A 53 0.05 -8.23 5.99
N LYS A 54 -0.65 -9.35 6.22
CA LYS A 54 -1.71 -9.49 7.24
C LYS A 54 -2.97 -8.64 7.02
N LEU A 55 -3.16 -8.07 5.84
CA LEU A 55 -4.41 -7.43 5.43
C LEU A 55 -4.94 -8.08 4.16
N GLU A 56 -6.25 -7.94 3.94
CA GLU A 56 -6.82 -8.25 2.63
C GLU A 56 -6.28 -7.27 1.56
N PRO A 57 -6.17 -7.72 0.29
CA PRO A 57 -5.64 -6.89 -0.77
C PRO A 57 -6.60 -5.74 -1.10
N LEU A 58 -6.04 -4.56 -1.38
CA LEU A 58 -6.77 -3.42 -1.90
C LEU A 58 -6.58 -3.35 -3.42
N GLU A 59 -7.66 -3.45 -4.18
CA GLU A 59 -7.65 -3.12 -5.61
C GLU A 59 -8.11 -1.68 -5.83
N THR A 60 -7.32 -0.93 -6.59
CA THR A 60 -7.68 0.44 -6.95
C THR A 60 -7.01 0.87 -8.26
N ILE A 61 -7.07 2.16 -8.54
CA ILE A 61 -6.53 2.81 -9.72
C ILE A 61 -5.41 3.76 -9.27
N ALA A 62 -4.26 3.69 -9.94
CA ALA A 62 -3.15 4.59 -9.68
C ALA A 62 -3.54 6.06 -9.96
N ASP A 63 -3.36 6.92 -8.96
CA ASP A 63 -3.60 8.36 -9.09
C ASP A 63 -2.50 9.02 -9.92
N LEU A 64 -1.26 8.92 -9.43
CA LEU A 64 -0.07 9.25 -10.20
C LEU A 64 0.56 7.97 -10.76
N GLY A 65 0.79 7.92 -12.06
CA GLY A 65 1.58 6.85 -12.65
C GLY A 65 3.06 6.93 -12.28
N SER A 66 3.80 5.88 -12.62
CA SER A 66 5.25 5.77 -12.48
C SER A 66 5.82 4.96 -13.65
N LYS A 67 7.01 5.33 -14.11
CA LYS A 67 7.78 4.55 -15.09
C LYS A 67 8.82 3.68 -14.40
N LYS A 68 9.21 2.60 -15.05
CA LYS A 68 10.32 1.75 -14.62
C LYS A 68 11.57 2.59 -14.35
N GLY A 69 12.17 2.38 -13.18
CA GLY A 69 13.35 3.09 -12.69
C GLY A 69 13.04 4.39 -11.94
N GLU A 70 11.79 4.87 -11.94
CA GLU A 70 11.39 6.04 -11.14
C GLU A 70 11.10 5.66 -9.68
N GLN A 71 11.13 6.67 -8.81
CA GLN A 71 10.69 6.51 -7.43
C GLN A 71 9.17 6.63 -7.32
N ALA A 72 8.56 5.64 -6.67
CA ALA A 72 7.14 5.61 -6.36
C ALA A 72 6.92 5.49 -4.83
N SER A 73 5.75 5.92 -4.35
CA SER A 73 5.34 5.78 -2.95
C SER A 73 3.83 5.59 -2.87
N LEU A 74 3.33 4.98 -1.78
CA LEU A 74 1.89 4.80 -1.60
C LEU A 74 1.15 6.14 -1.57
N TRP A 75 1.75 7.18 -0.99
CA TRP A 75 1.19 8.53 -0.95
C TRP A 75 0.95 9.13 -2.34
N ARG A 76 1.78 8.79 -3.33
CA ARG A 76 1.65 9.28 -4.71
C ARG A 76 0.81 8.36 -5.59
N LEU A 77 0.88 7.06 -5.36
CA LEU A 77 0.18 6.06 -6.17
C LEU A 77 -1.31 5.98 -5.82
N LEU A 78 -1.69 6.16 -4.56
CA LEU A 78 -3.07 6.00 -4.11
C LEU A 78 -3.79 7.35 -4.07
N LYS A 79 -5.06 7.34 -4.50
CA LYS A 79 -5.94 8.50 -4.29
C LYS A 79 -6.19 8.68 -2.80
N ILE A 80 -6.36 9.94 -2.37
CA ILE A 80 -6.58 10.26 -0.96
C ILE A 80 -7.75 9.46 -0.36
N TRP A 81 -8.86 9.31 -1.10
CA TRP A 81 -10.03 8.57 -0.66
C TRP A 81 -9.86 7.04 -0.66
N ASP A 82 -8.87 6.49 -1.39
CA ASP A 82 -8.57 5.06 -1.31
C ASP A 82 -7.81 4.70 -0.02
N LEU A 83 -7.14 5.67 0.60
CA LEU A 83 -6.45 5.46 1.87
C LEU A 83 -7.42 5.18 3.01
N ASP A 84 -8.67 5.64 2.92
CA ASP A 84 -9.72 5.50 3.93
C ASP A 84 -10.68 4.34 3.65
N LYS A 85 -10.40 3.51 2.63
CA LYS A 85 -11.16 2.28 2.41
C LYS A 85 -10.91 1.29 3.55
N GLU A 86 -11.99 0.74 4.08
CA GLU A 86 -11.92 -0.30 5.11
C GLU A 86 -11.35 -1.60 4.53
N LEU A 87 -10.37 -2.16 5.23
CA LEU A 87 -9.72 -3.43 4.95
C LEU A 87 -9.70 -4.27 6.22
N THR A 88 -9.96 -5.56 6.06
CA THR A 88 -10.01 -6.54 7.13
C THR A 88 -8.63 -7.13 7.36
N ALA A 89 -8.18 -7.12 8.62
CA ALA A 89 -6.95 -7.78 9.02
C ALA A 89 -7.10 -9.31 8.92
N THR A 90 -6.21 -9.96 8.17
CA THR A 90 -6.18 -11.43 8.03
C THR A 90 -5.42 -12.09 9.17
N ASP A 91 -4.59 -11.33 9.90
CA ASP A 91 -3.86 -11.73 11.09
C ASP A 91 -3.67 -10.54 12.06
N ASP A 92 -3.19 -10.80 13.28
CA ASP A 92 -2.90 -9.76 14.26
C ASP A 92 -1.69 -8.91 13.82
N ILE A 93 -1.85 -7.59 13.89
CA ILE A 93 -0.83 -6.59 13.58
C ILE A 93 -0.54 -5.80 14.85
N LYS A 94 0.74 -5.69 15.21
CA LYS A 94 1.17 -4.88 16.36
C LYS A 94 1.67 -3.52 15.93
N LYS A 95 1.47 -2.50 16.79
CA LYS A 95 2.13 -1.21 16.62
C LYS A 95 3.66 -1.40 16.60
N GLY A 96 4.35 -0.73 15.68
CA GLY A 96 5.79 -0.86 15.44
C GLY A 96 6.19 -2.06 14.58
N GLU A 97 5.24 -2.92 14.19
CA GLU A 97 5.52 -4.05 13.31
C GLU A 97 5.80 -3.58 11.89
N LYS A 98 6.84 -4.14 11.25
CA LYS A 98 7.16 -3.88 9.85
C LYS A 98 6.33 -4.82 8.96
N LEU A 99 5.46 -4.23 8.16
CA LEU A 99 4.62 -4.94 7.21
C LEU A 99 5.17 -4.72 5.80
N LYS A 100 5.39 -5.82 5.09
CA LYS A 100 5.72 -5.76 3.67
C LYS A 100 4.49 -5.31 2.89
N VAL A 101 4.64 -4.24 2.13
CA VAL A 101 3.66 -3.76 1.17
C VAL A 101 4.19 -4.03 -0.22
N THR A 102 3.38 -4.66 -1.07
CA THR A 102 3.71 -4.95 -2.47
C THR A 102 2.63 -4.34 -3.36
N VAL A 103 3.04 -3.59 -4.37
CA VAL A 103 2.13 -3.03 -5.37
C VAL A 103 2.30 -3.80 -6.67
N GLU A 104 1.19 -4.28 -7.22
CA GLU A 104 1.13 -5.05 -8.46
C GLU A 104 0.28 -4.29 -9.49
N VAL A 105 0.70 -4.30 -10.75
CA VAL A 105 -0.12 -3.81 -11.87
C VAL A 105 -0.95 -4.96 -12.40
N LEU A 106 -2.26 -4.73 -12.55
CA LEU A 106 -3.26 -5.70 -13.01
C LEU A 106 -3.46 -5.67 -14.53
#